data_AF-A0A9E1VT21-F1
#
_entry.id   AF-A0A9E1VT21-F1
#
_cell.length_a   1.000
_cell.length_b   1.000
_cell.length_c   1.000
_cell.angle_alpha   90.00
_cell.angle_beta   90.00
_cell.angle_gamma   90.00
#
_symmetry.space_group_name_H-M   'P 1'
#
loop_
_entity.id
_entity.type
_entity.pdbx_description
1 polymer ?
#
loop_
_entity_poly.entity_id
_entity_poly.type
_entity_poly.pdbx_seq_one_letter_code
_entity_poly.pdbx_strand_id
1 'polypeptide(L)' 'MPDHSDSDDNQNAIAIIGMSVRLPGASNLADYWDMLLNGKDAIHFFTENEL' A
#
# COMPACT_ATOMS: atom_id res chain seq x y z
N MET A 1 2.49 -35.44 -22.22
CA MET A 1 1.67 -34.23 -22.44
C MET A 1 1.55 -33.55 -21.10
N PRO A 2 2.02 -32.30 -20.90
CA PRO A 2 1.64 -31.55 -19.73
C PRO A 2 0.20 -31.05 -19.95
N ASP A 3 -0.71 -31.49 -19.10
CA ASP A 3 -2.07 -30.96 -18.98
C ASP A 3 -1.97 -29.64 -18.21
N HIS A 4 -2.44 -28.56 -18.83
CA HIS A 4 -2.51 -27.23 -18.24
C HIS A 4 -3.73 -27.17 -17.31
N SER A 5 -3.55 -27.47 -16.03
CA SER A 5 -4.53 -27.12 -14.99
C SER A 5 -4.17 -25.78 -14.33
N ASP A 6 -3.90 -24.76 -15.14
CA ASP A 6 -3.70 -23.36 -14.68
C ASP A 6 -5.06 -22.67 -14.35
N SER A 7 -6.18 -23.38 -14.46
CA SER A 7 -7.53 -22.81 -14.55
C SER A 7 -8.31 -22.70 -13.24
N ASP A 8 -7.91 -23.35 -12.16
CA ASP A 8 -8.66 -23.32 -10.88
C ASP A 8 -8.18 -22.23 -9.92
N ASP A 9 -6.89 -21.88 -9.93
CA ASP A 9 -6.34 -20.83 -9.05
C ASP A 9 -6.96 -19.44 -9.33
N ASN A 10 -7.37 -19.20 -10.57
CA ASN A 10 -7.87 -17.90 -10.99
C ASN A 10 -9.37 -17.68 -10.66
N GLN A 11 -10.14 -18.74 -10.37
CA GLN A 11 -11.57 -18.63 -10.06
C GLN A 11 -11.83 -17.93 -8.72
N ASN A 12 -10.86 -17.98 -7.81
CA ASN A 12 -10.93 -17.34 -6.49
C ASN A 12 -10.07 -16.07 -6.39
N ALA A 13 -9.45 -15.64 -7.49
CA ALA A 13 -8.63 -14.45 -7.50
C ALA A 13 -9.50 -13.19 -7.36
N ILE A 14 -9.11 -12.29 -6.47
CA ILE A 14 -9.76 -10.99 -6.29
C ILE A 14 -8.85 -9.91 -6.87
N ALA A 15 -9.35 -9.19 -7.87
CA ALA A 15 -8.62 -8.07 -8.46
C ALA A 15 -8.84 -6.78 -7.65
N ILE A 16 -7.74 -6.11 -7.29
CA ILE A 16 -7.78 -4.76 -6.75
C ILE A 16 -7.83 -3.78 -7.94
N ILE A 17 -9.00 -3.20 -8.20
CA ILE A 17 -9.21 -2.28 -9.33
C ILE A 17 -9.03 -0.81 -8.96
N GLY A 18 -8.81 -0.50 -7.68
CA GLY A 18 -8.59 0.86 -7.21
C GLY A 18 -8.21 0.89 -5.73
N MET A 19 -7.39 1.88 -5.35
CA MET A 19 -6.96 2.12 -3.97
C MET A 19 -6.94 3.62 -3.71
N SER A 20 -7.33 4.01 -2.50
CA SER A 20 -7.20 5.38 -2.00
C SER A 20 -6.78 5.31 -0.56
N VAL A 21 -5.88 6.20 -0.16
CA VAL A 21 -5.22 6.16 1.14
C VAL A 21 -4.91 7.58 1.61
N ARG A 22 -5.08 7.80 2.91
CA ARG A 22 -4.66 9.01 3.61
C ARG A 22 -3.99 8.61 4.91
N LEU A 23 -2.71 8.91 5.02
CA LEU A 23 -1.84 8.50 6.13
C LEU A 23 -1.05 9.71 6.65
N PRO A 24 -0.52 9.64 7.88
CA PRO A 24 0.49 10.59 8.34
C PRO A 24 1.66 10.62 7.35
N GLY A 25 2.08 11.80 6.93
CA GLY A 25 3.15 11.96 5.93
C GLY A 25 2.74 11.72 4.46
N ALA A 26 1.54 11.20 4.16
CA ALA A 26 1.08 10.94 2.81
C ALA A 26 -0.42 11.22 2.61
N SER A 27 -0.76 12.25 1.84
CA SER A 27 -2.17 12.65 1.65
C SER A 27 -2.89 11.88 0.55
N ASN A 28 -2.14 11.15 -0.28
CA ASN A 28 -2.65 10.38 -1.42
C ASN A 28 -1.72 9.19 -1.72
N LEU A 29 -2.11 8.35 -2.69
CA LEU A 29 -1.36 7.14 -3.05
C LEU A 29 0.04 7.44 -3.62
N ALA A 30 0.20 8.55 -4.35
CA ALA A 30 1.50 8.94 -4.91
C ALA A 30 2.47 9.37 -3.80
N ASP A 31 2.01 10.19 -2.85
CA ASP A 31 2.80 10.57 -1.68
C ASP A 31 3.19 9.34 -0.86
N TYR A 32 2.27 8.39 -0.70
CA TYR A 32 2.52 7.15 0.02
C TYR A 32 3.61 6.32 -0.66
N TRP A 33 3.56 6.18 -1.99
CA TRP A 33 4.57 5.45 -2.73
C TRP A 33 5.93 6.15 -2.70
N ASP A 34 5.97 7.49 -2.80
CA ASP A 34 7.21 8.25 -2.63
C ASP A 34 7.80 8.06 -1.22
N MET A 35 6.95 8.06 -0.19
CA MET A 35 7.36 7.84 1.19
C MET A 35 8.04 6.47 1.36
N LEU A 36 7.45 5.41 0.80
CA LEU A 36 8.01 4.05 0.82
C LEU A 36 9.33 3.96 0.04
N LEU A 37 9.38 4.52 -1.18
CA LEU A 37 10.58 4.48 -2.02
C LEU A 37 11.76 5.20 -1.37
N ASN A 38 11.51 6.31 -0.69
CA ASN A 38 12.55 7.09 -0.01
C ASN A 38 12.82 6.63 1.43
N GLY A 39 12.10 5.62 1.95
CA GLY A 39 12.24 5.14 3.32
C GLY A 39 11.93 6.19 4.38
N LYS A 40 11.00 7.11 4.10
CA LYS A 40 10.60 8.18 5.03
C LYS A 40 9.75 7.61 6.15
N ASP A 41 10.02 8.03 7.39
CA ASP A 41 9.21 7.70 8.56
C ASP A 41 7.98 8.62 8.63
N ALA A 42 6.83 8.04 8.95
CA ALA A 42 5.55 8.72 9.15
C ALA A 42 5.22 8.98 10.63
N ILE A 43 6.06 8.49 11.54
CA ILE A 43 5.87 8.65 12.98
C ILE A 43 6.40 10.03 13.38
N HIS A 44 5.50 10.83 13.93
CA HIS A 44 5.86 12.12 14.53
C HIS A 44 5.77 12.02 16.05
N PHE A 45 6.84 12.44 16.73
CA PHE A 45 6.87 12.56 18.18
C PHE A 45 6.52 14.00 18.56
N PHE A 46 5.49 14.17 19.39
CA PHE A 46 5.18 15.46 19.98
C PHE A 46 6.21 15.79 21.05
N THR A 47 6.75 17.00 21.00
CA THR A 47 7.59 17.53 22.08
C THR A 47 6.71 18.04 23.23
N GLU A 48 7.26 18.19 24.45
CA GLU A 48 6.50 18.67 25.63
C GLU A 48 5.82 20.04 25.41
N ASN A 49 6.27 20.81 24.41
CA ASN A 49 5.72 22.12 24.07
C ASN A 49 4.53 22.06 23.08
N GLU A 50 4.19 20.86 22.59
CA GLU A 50 3.12 20.61 21.61
C GLU A 50 1.95 19.78 22.19
N LEU A 51 2.00 19.48 23.50
CA LEU A 51 0.95 18.85 24.31
C LEU A 51 0.14 19.88 25.11
#